data_AF-A0A671V4W3-F1
#
_entry.id   AF-A0A671V4W3-F1
#
_cell.length_a   1.000
_cell.length_b   1.000
_cell.length_c   1.000
_cell.angle_alpha   90.00
_cell.angle_beta   90.00
_cell.angle_gamma   90.00
#
_symmetry.space_group_name_H-M   'P 1'
#
loop_
_entity.id
_entity.type
_entity.pdbx_description
1 polymer ?
#
loop_
_entity_poly.entity_id
_entity_poly.type
_entity_poly.pdbx_seq_one_letter_code
_entity_poly.pdbx_strand_id
1 'polypeptide(L)'
;MRAFVLALTFYERRIFFAAGRTYVYKYETLLLGGLPEEGLAKAGLKISSKVHISAAAENIYLLKLVEPEIFELSGVWPKDPLIPAAKLTSALAAQLSTPIKFYSVSSPWISEVRVLHRAPSGTHPAHQDQQCADPGIVSEFFKNR
;
A
#
# COMPACT_ATOMS: atom_id res chain seq x y z
N MET A 1 -13.12 14.42 44.77
CA MET A 1 -12.81 13.61 43.58
C MET A 1 -13.79 13.94 42.46
N ARG A 2 -13.41 14.85 41.56
CA ARG A 2 -14.17 15.22 40.34
C ARG A 2 -13.14 15.49 39.25
N ALA A 3 -12.51 14.44 38.75
CA ALA A 3 -11.45 14.56 37.75
C ALA A 3 -11.32 13.28 36.91
N PHE A 4 -12.42 12.74 36.39
CA PHE A 4 -12.37 11.64 35.42
C PHE A 4 -13.53 11.69 34.41
N VAL A 5 -13.83 12.88 33.89
CA VAL A 5 -14.69 13.04 32.70
C VAL A 5 -13.91 13.75 31.60
N LEU A 6 -12.79 13.15 31.19
CA LEU A 6 -12.00 13.55 30.01
C LEU A 6 -11.59 12.30 29.21
N ALA A 7 -12.38 11.23 29.25
CA ALA A 7 -12.02 9.93 28.66
C ALA A 7 -12.80 9.57 27.36
N LEU A 8 -13.59 10.47 26.77
CA LEU A 8 -14.43 10.13 25.61
C LEU A 8 -14.40 11.17 24.47
N THR A 9 -13.22 11.73 24.21
CA THR A 9 -12.95 12.39 22.92
C THR A 9 -11.76 11.74 22.23
N PHE A 10 -11.69 10.41 22.21
CA PHE A 10 -11.00 9.70 21.12
C PHE A 10 -11.87 9.83 19.86
N TYR A 11 -11.83 11.07 19.38
CA TYR A 11 -12.34 11.62 18.15
C TYR A 11 -12.19 10.61 17.02
N GLU A 12 -13.30 10.31 16.35
CA GLU A 12 -13.35 9.54 15.12
C GLU A 12 -12.48 10.25 14.08
N ARG A 13 -11.19 9.93 14.06
CA ARG A 13 -10.26 10.40 13.04
C ARG A 13 -10.55 9.61 11.77
N ARG A 14 -11.65 9.97 11.10
CA ARG A 14 -11.92 9.55 9.73
C ARG A 14 -10.86 10.19 8.86
N ILE A 15 -10.15 9.36 8.09
CA ILE A 15 -9.32 9.86 7.01
C ILE A 15 -10.29 10.41 5.96
N PHE A 16 -10.30 11.73 5.80
CA PHE A 16 -11.15 12.42 4.84
C PHE A 16 -10.29 13.08 3.76
N PHE A 17 -10.50 12.70 2.51
CA PHE A 17 -9.90 13.37 1.36
C PHE A 17 -11.02 14.08 0.59
N ALA A 18 -10.90 15.39 0.45
CA ALA A 18 -11.89 16.19 -0.26
C ALA A 18 -11.90 15.86 -1.76
N ALA A 19 -13.09 15.76 -2.35
CA ALA A 19 -13.28 15.50 -3.77
C ALA A 19 -12.49 16.51 -4.64
N GLY A 20 -11.85 16.01 -5.69
CA GLY A 20 -11.04 16.83 -6.59
C GLY A 20 -9.72 17.34 -6.00
N ARG A 21 -9.38 16.96 -4.75
CA ARG A 21 -8.06 17.25 -4.16
C ARG A 21 -7.11 16.06 -4.31
N THR A 22 -5.84 16.38 -4.51
CA THR A 22 -4.73 15.42 -4.41
C THR A 22 -3.85 15.83 -3.23
N TYR A 23 -3.57 14.88 -2.37
CA TYR A 23 -2.74 15.04 -1.19
C TYR A 23 -1.39 14.37 -1.47
N VAL A 24 -0.32 15.08 -1.16
CA VAL A 24 1.05 14.63 -1.41
C VAL A 24 1.72 14.34 -0.08
N TYR A 25 2.19 13.12 0.08
CA TYR A 25 2.91 12.67 1.27
C TYR A 25 4.30 12.17 0.90
N LYS A 26 5.24 12.33 1.83
CA LYS A 26 6.49 11.58 1.79
C LYS A 26 6.25 10.20 2.40
N TYR A 27 6.70 9.15 1.74
CA TYR A 27 6.62 7.78 2.22
C TYR A 27 8.02 7.18 2.30
N GLU A 28 8.34 6.63 3.46
CA GLU A 28 9.55 5.84 3.69
C GLU A 28 9.16 4.57 4.45
N THR A 29 9.69 3.43 4.00
CA THR A 29 9.56 2.14 4.70
C THR A 29 10.88 1.38 4.62
N LEU A 30 11.21 0.64 5.68
CA LEU A 30 12.38 -0.23 5.74
C LEU A 30 11.91 -1.61 6.21
N LEU A 31 12.07 -2.61 5.35
CA LEU A 31 11.87 -4.01 5.67
C LEU A 31 13.23 -4.64 5.95
N LEU A 32 13.37 -5.31 7.09
CA LEU A 32 14.58 -6.04 7.47
C LEU A 32 14.25 -7.51 7.71
N GLY A 33 15.09 -8.40 7.19
CA GLY A 33 15.10 -9.83 7.47
C GLY A 33 16.45 -10.26 8.06
N GLY A 34 16.42 -11.24 8.95
CA GLY A 34 17.61 -11.74 9.66
C GLY A 34 17.28 -12.10 11.10
N LEU A 35 18.30 -12.49 11.86
CA LEU A 35 18.14 -12.76 13.29
C LEU A 35 17.81 -11.47 14.06
N PRO A 36 17.00 -11.55 15.13
CA PRO A 36 16.60 -10.39 15.91
C PRO A 36 17.77 -9.80 16.74
N GLU A 37 18.82 -10.58 16.96
CA GLU A 37 20.00 -10.22 17.73
C GLU A 37 20.73 -9.00 17.16
N GLU A 38 21.16 -8.13 18.06
CA GLU A 38 21.92 -6.92 17.70
C GLU A 38 23.30 -7.28 17.17
N GLY A 39 23.79 -6.51 16.21
CA GLY A 39 25.13 -6.69 15.64
C GLY A 39 25.23 -7.81 14.61
N LEU A 40 24.18 -8.60 14.41
CA LEU A 40 24.13 -9.59 13.34
C LEU A 40 23.74 -8.97 12.00
N ALA A 41 24.24 -9.58 10.93
CA ALA A 41 23.93 -9.18 9.57
C ALA A 41 22.43 -9.40 9.27
N LYS A 42 21.85 -8.43 8.56
CA LYS A 42 20.48 -8.41 8.07
C LYS A 42 20.48 -8.16 6.58
N ALA A 43 19.48 -8.70 5.90
CA ALA A 43 19.11 -8.27 4.56
C ALA A 43 17.97 -7.27 4.68
N GLY A 44 17.93 -6.25 3.83
CA GLY A 44 16.91 -5.23 3.93
C GLY A 44 16.55 -4.58 2.62
N LEU A 45 15.33 -4.02 2.60
CA LEU A 45 14.78 -3.26 1.49
C LEU A 45 14.18 -1.97 2.05
N LYS A 46 14.69 -0.82 1.61
CA LYS A 46 14.05 0.48 1.84
C LYS A 46 13.34 0.93 0.58
N ILE A 47 12.13 1.46 0.73
CA ILE A 47 11.44 2.19 -0.33
C ILE A 47 11.25 3.63 0.14
N SER A 48 11.67 4.57 -0.71
CA SER A 48 11.44 6.00 -0.54
C SER A 48 10.61 6.48 -1.72
N SER A 49 9.55 7.25 -1.49
CA SER A 49 8.69 7.75 -2.56
C SER A 49 7.90 8.96 -2.11
N LYS A 50 7.40 9.75 -3.06
CA LYS A 50 6.20 10.56 -2.84
C LYS A 50 4.97 9.69 -3.04
N VAL A 51 3.89 10.00 -2.35
CA VAL A 51 2.59 9.34 -2.50
C VAL A 51 1.55 10.38 -2.80
N HIS A 52 0.84 10.20 -3.92
CA HIS A 52 -0.34 10.98 -4.25
C HIS A 52 -1.58 10.20 -3.84
N ILE A 53 -2.42 10.79 -3.01
CA ILE A 53 -3.75 10.26 -2.68
C ILE A 53 -4.79 11.23 -3.19
N SER A 54 -5.66 10.79 -4.10
CA SER A 54 -6.72 11.63 -4.68
C SER A 54 -8.10 11.01 -4.48
N ALA A 55 -9.09 11.83 -4.15
CA ALA A 55 -10.49 11.43 -4.13
C ALA A 55 -11.07 11.47 -5.55
N ALA A 56 -11.27 10.31 -6.16
CA ALA A 56 -11.76 10.17 -7.52
C ALA A 56 -13.30 10.22 -7.59
N ALA A 57 -13.99 9.72 -6.57
CA ALA A 57 -15.43 9.80 -6.37
C ALA A 57 -15.76 9.59 -4.87
N GLU A 58 -17.04 9.59 -4.50
CA GLU A 58 -17.46 9.34 -3.12
C GLU A 58 -16.94 7.97 -2.63
N ASN A 59 -16.17 7.99 -1.54
CA ASN A 59 -15.50 6.82 -0.94
C ASN A 59 -14.51 6.08 -1.86
N ILE A 60 -14.16 6.63 -3.02
CA ILE A 60 -13.22 6.05 -3.97
C ILE A 60 -11.95 6.91 -4.02
N TYR A 61 -10.83 6.28 -3.68
CA TYR A 61 -9.53 6.93 -3.65
C TYR A 61 -8.54 6.22 -4.57
N LEU A 62 -7.63 6.99 -5.13
CA LEU A 62 -6.48 6.49 -5.87
C LEU A 62 -5.22 6.83 -5.09
N LEU A 63 -4.38 5.83 -4.86
CA LEU A 63 -3.03 5.97 -4.33
C LEU A 63 -2.04 5.74 -5.47
N LYS A 64 -1.04 6.61 -5.61
CA LYS A 64 0.03 6.44 -6.59
C LYS A 64 1.38 6.77 -5.96
N LEU A 65 2.36 5.88 -6.10
CA LEU A 65 3.75 6.20 -5.81
C LEU A 65 4.31 7.08 -6.95
N VAL A 66 5.02 8.13 -6.58
CA VAL A 66 5.66 9.06 -7.50
C VAL A 66 7.15 9.06 -7.19
N GLU A 67 7.93 8.80 -8.25
CA GLU A 67 9.40 8.70 -8.18
C GLU A 67 9.85 7.70 -7.09
N PRO A 68 9.38 6.44 -7.12
CA PRO A 68 9.79 5.46 -6.13
C PRO A 68 11.26 5.08 -6.31
N GLU A 69 12.00 5.04 -5.21
CA GLU A 69 13.39 4.59 -5.13
C GLU A 69 13.49 3.40 -4.20
N ILE A 70 14.23 2.37 -4.64
CA ILE A 70 14.52 1.19 -3.82
C ILE A 70 15.98 1.22 -3.41
N PHE A 71 16.24 0.88 -2.15
CA PHE A 71 17.57 0.67 -1.61
C PHE A 71 17.66 -0.71 -0.96
N GLU A 72 18.81 -1.34 -1.07
CA GLU A 72 19.11 -2.64 -0.48
C GLU A 72 20.09 -2.47 0.68
N LEU A 73 19.92 -3.29 1.71
CA LEU A 73 20.87 -3.47 2.79
C LEU A 73 21.35 -4.93 2.79
N SER A 74 22.65 -5.14 2.87
CA SER A 74 23.24 -6.43 3.20
C SER A 74 24.36 -6.19 4.21
N GLY A 75 24.06 -6.38 5.48
CA GLY A 75 24.99 -6.04 6.56
C GLY A 75 24.34 -5.77 7.90
N VAL A 76 25.11 -5.26 8.84
CA VAL A 76 24.70 -4.93 10.19
C VAL A 76 23.93 -3.61 10.20
N TRP A 77 22.61 -3.68 10.39
CA TRP A 77 21.79 -2.49 10.60
C TRP A 77 22.04 -1.89 12.00
N PRO A 78 22.10 -0.55 12.17
CA PRO A 78 22.08 0.53 11.16
C PRO A 78 23.48 0.99 10.73
N LYS A 79 24.52 0.18 10.95
CA LYS A 79 25.92 0.55 10.69
C LYS A 79 26.23 0.57 9.20
N ASP A 80 25.79 -0.47 8.49
CA ASP A 80 26.05 -0.62 7.07
C ASP A 80 25.09 0.23 6.22
N PRO A 81 25.55 0.77 5.08
CA PRO A 81 24.78 1.71 4.29
C PRO A 81 23.64 1.03 3.51
N LEU A 82 22.58 1.80 3.27
CA LEU A 82 21.57 1.47 2.28
C LEU A 82 22.07 1.86 0.88
N ILE A 83 22.18 0.87 -0.01
CA ILE A 83 22.72 1.07 -1.36
C ILE A 83 21.57 1.20 -2.35
N PRO A 84 21.55 2.23 -3.23
CA PRO A 84 20.52 2.36 -4.26
C PRO A 84 20.46 1.15 -5.20
N ALA A 85 19.28 0.56 -5.33
CA ALA A 85 19.03 -0.61 -6.18
C ALA A 85 18.41 -0.16 -7.52
N ALA A 86 19.19 0.58 -8.33
CA ALA A 86 18.70 1.20 -9.57
C ALA A 86 18.12 0.18 -10.57
N LYS A 87 18.75 -1.00 -10.70
CA LYS A 87 18.26 -2.07 -11.57
C LYS A 87 16.90 -2.60 -11.13
N LEU A 88 16.73 -2.86 -9.83
CA LEU A 88 15.46 -3.33 -9.27
C LEU A 88 14.38 -2.25 -9.35
N THR A 89 14.73 -1.00 -9.04
CA THR A 89 13.86 0.16 -9.19
C THR A 89 13.33 0.28 -10.62
N SER A 90 14.21 0.17 -11.62
CA SER A 90 13.82 0.20 -13.03
C SER A 90 12.93 -0.98 -13.42
N ALA A 91 13.28 -2.20 -12.97
CA ALA A 91 12.51 -3.40 -13.27
C ALA A 91 11.07 -3.34 -12.71
N LEU A 92 10.87 -2.71 -11.56
CA LEU A 92 9.56 -2.60 -10.90
C LEU A 92 8.87 -1.25 -11.17
N ALA A 93 9.49 -0.33 -11.93
CA ALA A 93 9.01 1.05 -12.06
C ALA A 93 7.56 1.14 -12.53
N ALA A 94 7.18 0.33 -13.52
CA ALA A 94 5.81 0.28 -14.05
C ALA A 94 4.81 -0.21 -12.98
N GLN A 95 5.18 -1.22 -12.21
CA GLN A 95 4.33 -1.81 -11.17
C GLN A 95 4.15 -0.84 -9.99
N LEU A 96 5.24 -0.23 -9.52
CA LEU A 96 5.21 0.72 -8.41
C LEU A 96 4.47 2.02 -8.78
N SER A 97 4.57 2.45 -10.04
CA SER A 97 3.89 3.66 -10.52
C SER A 97 2.42 3.42 -10.92
N THR A 98 1.95 2.17 -10.86
CA THR A 98 0.55 1.84 -11.18
C THR A 98 -0.36 2.33 -10.05
N PRO A 99 -1.35 3.20 -10.34
CA PRO A 99 -2.28 3.66 -9.31
C PRO A 99 -3.11 2.52 -8.73
N ILE A 100 -3.24 2.50 -7.40
CA ILE A 100 -4.05 1.54 -6.65
C ILE A 100 -5.36 2.22 -6.26
N LYS A 101 -6.48 1.60 -6.65
CA LYS A 101 -7.83 2.03 -6.24
C LYS A 101 -8.17 1.36 -4.91
N PHE A 102 -8.58 2.15 -3.93
CA PHE A 102 -9.06 1.65 -2.65
C PHE A 102 -10.33 2.40 -2.25
N TYR A 103 -11.15 1.74 -1.42
CA TYR A 103 -12.42 2.27 -0.95
C TYR A 103 -12.33 2.53 0.54
N SER A 104 -12.82 3.68 1.01
CA SER A 104 -13.07 3.84 2.44
C SER A 104 -14.43 3.25 2.74
N VAL A 105 -14.45 2.05 3.29
CA VAL A 105 -15.62 1.59 4.03
C VAL A 105 -15.72 2.43 5.30
N SER A 106 -16.95 2.75 5.73
CA SER A 106 -17.23 3.50 6.96
C SER A 106 -16.81 2.76 8.24
N SER A 107 -16.15 1.61 8.13
CA SER A 107 -15.56 0.81 9.20
C SER A 107 -14.07 1.13 9.37
N PRO A 108 -13.52 1.09 10.59
CA PRO A 108 -12.15 1.50 10.90
C PRO A 108 -11.04 0.58 10.33
N TRP A 109 -11.36 -0.35 9.43
CA TRP A 109 -10.43 -1.32 8.83
C TRP A 109 -10.56 -1.28 7.30
N ILE A 110 -9.44 -1.28 6.58
CA ILE A 110 -9.42 -1.44 5.12
C ILE A 110 -9.92 -2.86 4.82
N SER A 111 -11.11 -2.98 4.24
CA SER A 111 -11.73 -4.29 3.98
C SER A 111 -11.26 -4.93 2.67
N GLU A 112 -10.79 -4.15 1.69
CA GLU A 112 -10.42 -4.69 0.37
C GLU A 112 -9.53 -3.74 -0.45
N VAL A 113 -8.47 -4.27 -1.05
CA VAL A 113 -7.62 -3.57 -2.04
C VAL A 113 -7.72 -4.32 -3.37
N ARG A 114 -8.22 -3.67 -4.42
CA ARG A 114 -8.30 -4.27 -5.77
C ARG A 114 -7.26 -3.62 -6.68
N VAL A 115 -6.33 -4.42 -7.19
CA VAL A 115 -5.39 -4.00 -8.25
C VAL A 115 -6.12 -4.12 -9.59
N LEU A 116 -6.25 -3.01 -10.31
CA LEU A 116 -6.84 -3.04 -11.66
C LEU A 116 -5.77 -3.48 -12.65
N HIS A 117 -5.86 -4.71 -13.14
CA HIS A 117 -5.14 -5.11 -14.35
C HIS A 117 -5.87 -4.50 -15.57
N ARG A 118 -5.13 -3.81 -16.44
CA ARG A 118 -5.67 -3.30 -17.71
C ARG A 118 -6.06 -4.50 -18.59
N ALA A 119 -7.33 -4.57 -19.01
CA ALA A 119 -7.76 -5.56 -19.98
C ALA A 119 -7.01 -5.37 -21.32
N PRO A 120 -6.63 -6.45 -22.03
CA PRO A 120 -6.06 -6.33 -23.37
C PRO A 120 -7.10 -5.69 -24.29
N SER A 121 -6.70 -4.66 -25.03
CA SER A 121 -7.54 -4.08 -26.09
C SER A 121 -7.54 -5.04 -27.27
N GLY A 122 -8.58 -5.87 -27.35
CA GLY A 122 -8.85 -6.74 -28.49
C GLY A 122 -10.30 -6.57 -28.93
N THR A 123 -10.50 -6.08 -30.14
CA THR A 123 -11.78 -6.07 -30.84
C THR A 123 -12.18 -7.49 -31.25
N HIS A 124 -13.39 -7.96 -30.89
CA HIS A 124 -14.42 -8.67 -31.69
C HIS A 124 -15.33 -9.60 -30.82
N PRO A 125 -16.49 -10.06 -31.33
CA PRO A 125 -17.84 -9.64 -30.94
C PRO A 125 -18.53 -10.53 -29.89
N ALA A 126 -19.67 -10.03 -29.43
CA ALA A 126 -20.62 -10.64 -28.51
C ALA A 126 -20.93 -12.12 -28.83
N HIS A 127 -20.71 -12.98 -27.84
CA HIS A 127 -21.60 -14.09 -27.54
C HIS A 127 -21.77 -14.16 -26.03
N GLN A 128 -23.03 -14.15 -25.64
CA GLN A 128 -23.53 -14.16 -24.28
C GLN A 128 -23.52 -15.59 -23.77
N ASP A 129 -22.76 -15.86 -22.71
CA ASP A 129 -23.09 -16.91 -21.77
C ASP A 129 -22.61 -16.51 -20.38
N GLN A 130 -23.59 -16.46 -19.49
CA GLN A 130 -23.49 -16.03 -18.12
C GLN A 130 -23.42 -17.28 -17.25
N GLN A 131 -22.21 -17.66 -16.84
CA GLN A 131 -22.02 -18.60 -15.75
C GLN A 131 -21.08 -17.96 -14.73
N CYS A 132 -21.67 -17.49 -13.62
CA CYS A 132 -20.92 -17.08 -12.44
C CYS A 132 -20.07 -18.26 -11.96
N ALA A 133 -18.75 -18.11 -12.00
CA ALA A 133 -17.82 -18.97 -11.28
C ALA A 133 -17.57 -18.38 -9.89
N ASP A 134 -17.82 -19.23 -8.92
CA ASP A 134 -17.71 -19.12 -7.46
C ASP A 134 -16.35 -18.57 -6.97
N PRO A 135 -16.29 -17.49 -6.16
CA PRO A 135 -15.06 -17.02 -5.54
C PRO A 135 -14.82 -17.75 -4.21
N GLY A 136 -14.72 -19.08 -4.26
CA GLY A 136 -14.03 -19.86 -3.23
C GLY A 136 -12.53 -19.81 -3.50
N ILE A 137 -11.72 -19.60 -2.46
CA ILE A 137 -10.25 -19.56 -2.47
C ILE A 137 -9.64 -18.18 -2.82
N VAL A 138 -9.74 -17.20 -1.90
CA VAL A 138 -8.58 -16.40 -1.44
C VAL A 138 -8.90 -15.83 -0.03
N SER A 139 -8.98 -16.68 0.99
CA SER A 139 -9.08 -16.20 2.37
C SER A 139 -8.57 -17.26 3.35
N GLU A 140 -7.25 -17.47 3.38
CA GLU A 140 -6.64 -18.19 4.50
C GLU A 140 -5.15 -17.89 4.64
N PHE A 141 -4.76 -16.64 4.93
CA PHE A 141 -3.36 -16.38 5.34
C PHE A 141 -3.14 -15.29 6.41
N PHE A 142 -4.18 -14.71 7.00
CA PHE A 142 -4.04 -13.77 8.13
C PHE A 142 -4.89 -14.19 9.35
N LYS A 143 -4.71 -15.43 9.81
CA LYS A 143 -5.33 -15.88 11.08
C LYS A 143 -4.39 -16.58 12.04
N ASN A 144 -3.07 -16.34 11.94
CA ASN A 144 -2.16 -16.76 12.99
C ASN A 144 -0.99 -15.77 13.14
N ARG A 145 -1.25 -14.70 13.90
CA ARG A 145 -0.34 -14.18 14.92
C ARG A 145 -1.05 -13.21 15.85
#